data_AF-A0A4Q5SEG0-F1
#
_entry.id   AF-A0A4Q5SEG0-F1
#
_cell.length_a   1.000
_cell.length_b   1.000
_cell.length_c   1.000
_cell.angle_alpha   90.00
_cell.angle_beta   90.00
_cell.angle_gamma   90.00
#
_symmetry.space_group_name_H-M   'P 1'
#
loop_
_entity.id
_entity.type
_entity.pdbx_description
1 polymer ?
#
loop_
_entity_poly.entity_id
_entity_poly.type
_entity_poly.pdbx_seq_one_letter_code
_entity_poly.pdbx_strand_id
1 'polypeptide(L)'
;MKKTLLIILMISVILGCRSKADFLILSEKIYHLERGSKKYHSIKTGLNQKKVRKLVFNANKSSFLHKTIHDTLFIIQGLNTEAKVQFGQIWGRNNELIYEYDGGQLKFTKQTILDKYQMRLIKAWDTSMLKQQAKEHRGIEIRTIFNAMRCFKKNEKWYIDTVYFNDFFDPKNLEQRIITQ
;
A
#
# COMPACT_ATOMS: atom_id res chain seq x y z
N MET A 1 -8.51 30.09 -41.84
CA MET A 1 -7.30 29.46 -41.26
C MET A 1 -7.09 29.79 -39.77
N LYS A 2 -7.14 31.06 -39.33
CA LYS A 2 -6.94 31.42 -37.90
C LYS A 2 -7.98 30.81 -36.92
N LYS A 3 -9.26 30.71 -37.33
CA LYS A 3 -10.33 30.14 -36.50
C LYS A 3 -10.16 28.62 -36.25
N THR A 4 -9.70 27.88 -37.26
CA THR A 4 -9.49 26.43 -37.18
C THR A 4 -8.34 26.07 -36.23
N LEU A 5 -7.25 26.86 -36.24
CA LEU A 5 -6.11 26.67 -35.35
C LEU A 5 -6.50 26.88 -33.87
N LEU A 6 -7.38 27.85 -33.61
CA LEU A 6 -7.85 28.20 -32.26
C LEU A 6 -8.77 27.13 -31.66
N ILE A 7 -9.56 26.46 -32.51
CA ILE A 7 -10.42 25.33 -32.11
C ILE A 7 -9.56 24.10 -31.77
N ILE A 8 -8.54 23.80 -32.56
CA ILE A 8 -7.60 22.69 -32.28
C ILE A 8 -6.84 22.94 -30.98
N LEU A 9 -6.40 24.18 -30.72
CA LEU A 9 -5.76 24.55 -29.46
C LEU A 9 -6.71 24.38 -28.27
N MET A 10 -7.96 24.83 -28.36
CA MET A 10 -8.96 24.63 -27.29
C MET A 10 -9.26 23.15 -27.04
N ILE A 11 -9.41 22.34 -28.09
CA ILE A 11 -9.65 20.90 -27.97
C ILE A 11 -8.47 20.22 -27.27
N SER A 12 -7.22 20.62 -27.58
CA SER A 12 -6.02 20.09 -26.92
C SER A 12 -5.90 20.47 -25.44
N VAL A 13 -6.36 21.65 -25.05
CA VAL A 13 -6.40 22.10 -23.64
C VAL A 13 -7.51 21.39 -22.86
N ILE A 14 -8.65 21.10 -23.49
CA ILE A 14 -9.76 20.36 -22.87
C ILE A 14 -9.41 18.86 -22.72
N LEU A 15 -8.71 18.27 -23.68
CA LEU A 15 -8.18 16.90 -23.59
C LEU A 15 -7.00 16.77 -22.61
N GLY A 16 -6.26 17.85 -22.37
CA GLY A 16 -5.16 17.87 -21.40
C GLY A 16 -5.61 17.86 -19.93
N CYS A 17 -6.90 17.99 -19.65
CA CYS A 17 -7.41 18.22 -18.30
C CYS A 17 -8.51 17.22 -17.92
N ARG A 18 -8.25 15.90 -17.96
CA ARG A 18 -9.16 14.89 -17.37
C ARG A 18 -8.58 13.47 -17.30
N SER A 19 -7.51 13.28 -16.54
CA SER A 19 -7.41 12.05 -15.74
C SER A 19 -6.81 12.39 -14.39
N LYS A 20 -7.62 12.32 -13.33
CA LYS A 20 -7.03 12.16 -12.00
C LYS A 20 -6.28 10.83 -12.07
N ALA A 21 -4.98 10.85 -11.80
CA ALA A 21 -4.18 9.63 -11.85
C ALA A 21 -4.84 8.54 -11.03
N ASP A 22 -5.02 7.35 -11.60
CA ASP A 22 -5.82 6.27 -11.03
C ASP A 22 -5.40 5.92 -9.60
N PHE A 23 -4.11 6.02 -9.30
CA PHE A 23 -3.58 5.77 -7.96
C PHE A 23 -4.07 6.78 -6.92
N LEU A 24 -4.26 8.06 -7.28
CA LEU A 24 -4.80 9.07 -6.37
C LEU A 24 -6.28 8.81 -6.07
N ILE A 25 -7.05 8.37 -7.08
CA ILE A 25 -8.45 7.92 -6.90
C ILE A 25 -8.49 6.71 -5.97
N LEU A 26 -7.62 5.72 -6.21
CA LEU A 26 -7.49 4.53 -5.38
C LEU A 26 -7.13 4.90 -3.93
N SER A 27 -6.16 5.80 -3.73
CA SER A 27 -5.72 6.26 -2.41
C SER A 27 -6.84 6.93 -1.61
N GLU A 28 -7.71 7.69 -2.29
CA GLU A 28 -8.92 8.27 -1.71
C GLU A 28 -9.91 7.18 -1.28
N LYS A 29 -10.14 6.19 -2.17
CA LYS A 29 -11.04 5.08 -1.87
C LYS A 29 -10.56 4.25 -0.67
N ILE A 30 -9.27 3.96 -0.59
CA ILE A 30 -8.64 3.28 0.56
C ILE A 30 -8.90 4.07 1.84
N TYR A 31 -8.68 5.39 1.83
CA TYR A 31 -8.91 6.24 3.00
C TYR A 31 -10.36 6.17 3.51
N HIS A 32 -11.35 6.17 2.62
CA HIS A 32 -12.76 6.05 3.00
C HIS A 32 -13.10 4.68 3.58
N LEU A 33 -12.55 3.60 3.02
CA LEU A 33 -12.70 2.25 3.58
C LEU A 33 -12.11 2.14 4.98
N GLU A 34 -10.90 2.68 5.17
CA GLU A 34 -10.19 2.68 6.45
C GLU A 34 -10.97 3.47 7.51
N ARG A 35 -11.50 4.64 7.16
CA ARG A 35 -12.29 5.48 8.08
C ARG A 35 -13.60 4.82 8.54
N GLY A 36 -14.22 4.00 7.69
CA GLY A 36 -15.48 3.30 8.02
C GLY A 36 -15.32 2.05 8.88
N SER A 37 -14.09 1.56 9.08
CA SER A 37 -13.83 0.31 9.82
C SER A 37 -13.65 0.56 11.32
N LYS A 38 -14.51 -0.03 12.17
CA LYS A 38 -14.37 0.04 13.65
C LYS A 38 -13.07 -0.61 14.16
N LYS A 39 -12.48 -1.55 13.41
CA LYS A 39 -11.15 -2.13 13.72
C LYS A 39 -10.01 -1.11 13.60
N TYR A 40 -10.28 0.05 12.99
CA TYR A 40 -9.32 1.11 12.70
C TYR A 40 -9.28 2.21 13.78
N HIS A 41 -10.15 2.15 14.80
CA HIS A 41 -10.36 3.25 15.74
C HIS A 41 -9.18 3.53 16.70
N SER A 42 -8.20 2.63 16.81
CA SER A 42 -6.98 2.89 17.58
C SER A 42 -5.94 3.72 16.81
N ILE A 43 -6.18 4.01 15.53
CA ILE A 43 -5.14 4.59 14.70
C ILE A 43 -5.58 5.88 14.00
N LYS A 44 -4.95 6.99 14.41
CA LYS A 44 -4.87 8.26 13.65
C LYS A 44 -4.21 8.08 12.26
N THR A 45 -3.97 6.86 11.78
CA THR A 45 -3.20 6.55 10.57
C THR A 45 -3.90 6.82 9.26
N GLY A 46 -5.23 6.79 9.14
CA GLY A 46 -5.86 6.80 7.81
C GLY A 46 -5.56 8.09 7.05
N LEU A 47 -5.63 9.21 7.77
CA LEU A 47 -5.25 10.51 7.23
C LEU A 47 -3.75 10.57 6.92
N ASN A 48 -2.90 10.01 7.78
CA ASN A 48 -1.45 10.00 7.58
C ASN A 48 -1.03 9.09 6.42
N GLN A 49 -1.59 7.89 6.30
CA GLN A 49 -1.35 6.93 5.24
C GLN A 49 -1.79 7.48 3.88
N LYS A 50 -2.94 8.16 3.81
CA LYS A 50 -3.35 8.89 2.59
C LYS A 50 -2.34 9.96 2.21
N LYS A 51 -1.88 10.78 3.16
CA LYS A 51 -0.85 11.81 2.91
C LYS A 51 0.45 11.17 2.41
N VAL A 52 0.89 10.07 3.04
CA VAL A 52 2.09 9.33 2.62
C VAL A 52 1.92 8.75 1.22
N ARG A 53 0.77 8.14 0.88
CA ARG A 53 0.50 7.67 -0.50
C ARG A 53 0.59 8.81 -1.52
N LYS A 54 0.14 10.02 -1.18
CA LYS A 54 0.30 11.20 -2.05
C LYS A 54 1.77 11.62 -2.20
N LEU A 55 2.55 11.61 -1.12
CA LEU A 55 3.99 11.89 -1.18
C LEU A 55 4.72 10.86 -2.05
N VAL A 56 4.39 9.57 -1.87
CA VAL A 56 4.92 8.49 -2.70
C VAL A 56 4.58 8.71 -4.16
N PHE A 57 3.33 9.01 -4.48
CA PHE A 57 2.88 9.28 -5.85
C PHE A 57 3.59 10.47 -6.51
N ASN A 58 3.98 11.49 -5.75
CA ASN A 58 4.66 12.65 -6.29
C ASN A 58 6.19 12.46 -6.41
N ALA A 59 6.73 11.33 -5.98
CA ALA A 59 8.17 11.08 -6.01
C ALA A 59 8.61 10.50 -7.37
N ASN A 60 9.80 10.87 -7.84
CA ASN A 60 10.31 10.39 -9.15
C ASN A 60 10.36 8.84 -9.26
N LYS A 61 10.54 8.14 -8.14
CA LYS A 61 10.59 6.66 -8.08
C LYS A 61 9.21 5.99 -8.23
N SER A 62 8.11 6.72 -8.26
CA SER A 62 6.76 6.18 -8.41
C SER A 62 6.20 6.32 -9.82
N SER A 63 7.04 6.57 -10.83
CA SER A 63 6.60 6.80 -12.22
C SER A 63 5.63 5.74 -12.75
N PHE A 64 5.76 4.48 -12.31
CA PHE A 64 4.82 3.43 -12.69
C PHE A 64 3.40 3.68 -12.19
N LEU A 65 3.19 4.29 -11.02
CA LEU A 65 1.88 4.61 -10.45
C LEU A 65 1.11 5.69 -11.24
N HIS A 66 1.79 6.42 -12.14
CA HIS A 66 1.16 7.38 -13.04
C HIS A 66 0.56 6.69 -14.28
N LYS A 67 0.86 5.41 -14.50
CA LYS A 67 0.31 4.65 -15.63
C LYS A 67 -1.13 4.25 -15.33
N THR A 68 -2.00 4.44 -16.31
CA THR A 68 -3.45 4.14 -16.24
C THR A 68 -3.76 2.63 -16.32
N ILE A 69 -2.76 1.80 -16.64
CA ILE A 69 -2.90 0.36 -16.96
C ILE A 69 -2.42 -0.49 -15.78
N HIS A 70 -3.11 -0.38 -14.66
CA HIS A 70 -2.91 -1.30 -13.54
C HIS A 70 -4.15 -2.16 -13.36
N ASP A 71 -4.07 -3.44 -13.78
CA ASP A 71 -5.13 -4.41 -13.55
C ASP A 71 -5.27 -4.73 -12.06
N THR A 72 -4.13 -4.87 -11.39
CA THR A 72 -4.04 -5.13 -9.95
C THR A 72 -2.79 -4.48 -9.37
N LEU A 73 -2.99 -3.77 -8.26
CA LEU A 73 -1.95 -3.27 -7.37
C LEU A 73 -2.12 -3.92 -6.02
N PHE A 74 -1.01 -4.33 -5.44
CA PHE A 74 -0.96 -4.71 -4.05
C PHE A 74 -0.30 -3.60 -3.25
N ILE A 75 -0.87 -3.33 -2.08
CA ILE A 75 -0.39 -2.30 -1.17
C ILE A 75 -0.35 -2.95 0.21
N ILE A 76 0.82 -2.95 0.83
CA ILE A 76 0.92 -3.20 2.27
C ILE A 76 1.38 -1.93 2.96
N GLN A 77 0.73 -1.63 4.07
CA GLN A 77 1.09 -0.52 4.93
C GLN A 77 1.07 -0.98 6.36
N GLY A 78 1.87 -0.35 7.18
CA GLY A 78 1.70 -0.46 8.60
C GLY A 78 2.53 0.55 9.35
N LEU A 79 2.44 0.45 10.66
CA LEU A 79 2.99 1.41 11.59
C LEU A 79 3.74 0.63 12.64
N ASN A 80 5.04 0.90 12.76
CA ASN A 80 5.77 0.59 13.96
C ASN A 80 5.36 1.64 15.01
N THR A 81 4.61 1.21 16.04
CA THR A 81 4.04 2.13 17.04
C THR A 81 5.10 2.71 17.97
N GLU A 82 6.19 1.98 18.20
CA GLU A 82 7.30 2.37 19.07
C GLU A 82 8.16 3.45 18.39
N ALA A 83 8.66 3.15 17.18
CA ALA A 83 9.49 4.08 16.41
C ALA A 83 8.70 5.20 15.73
N LYS A 84 7.36 5.11 15.71
CA LYS A 84 6.44 5.99 14.95
C LYS A 84 6.74 6.05 13.45
N VAL A 85 7.40 5.02 12.92
CA VAL A 85 7.73 4.89 11.49
C VAL A 85 6.61 4.16 10.78
N GLN A 86 6.08 4.79 9.73
CA GLN A 86 5.20 4.14 8.77
C GLN A 86 6.05 3.47 7.70
N PHE A 87 5.69 2.26 7.33
CA PHE A 87 6.30 1.57 6.20
C PHE A 87 5.21 1.25 5.19
N GLY A 88 5.62 1.08 3.94
CA GLY A 88 4.75 0.53 2.94
C GLY A 88 5.50 -0.05 1.76
N GLN A 89 4.84 -1.00 1.10
CA GLN A 89 5.31 -1.58 -0.14
C GLN A 89 4.14 -1.61 -1.11
N ILE A 90 4.38 -1.13 -2.32
CA ILE A 90 3.39 -1.07 -3.41
C ILE A 90 3.99 -1.83 -4.58
N TRP A 91 3.25 -2.80 -5.12
CA TRP A 91 3.70 -3.53 -6.29
C TRP A 91 2.56 -3.87 -7.23
N GLY A 92 2.91 -3.97 -8.51
CA GLY A 92 2.08 -4.53 -9.57
C GLY A 92 2.78 -5.73 -10.22
N ARG A 93 2.46 -6.00 -11.48
CA ARG A 93 3.05 -7.14 -12.21
C ARG A 93 4.58 -7.05 -12.36
N ASN A 94 5.09 -5.87 -12.73
CA ASN A 94 6.50 -5.69 -13.15
C ASN A 94 7.26 -4.65 -12.33
N ASN A 95 6.59 -3.97 -11.40
CA ASN A 95 7.18 -2.86 -10.67
C ASN A 95 6.83 -2.98 -9.20
N GLU A 96 7.78 -2.63 -8.35
CA GLU A 96 7.58 -2.49 -6.92
C GLU A 96 8.31 -1.26 -6.41
N LEU A 97 7.80 -0.73 -5.30
CA LEU A 97 8.51 0.23 -4.48
C LEU A 97 8.29 -0.11 -3.02
N ILE A 98 9.30 0.16 -2.20
CA ILE A 98 9.26 0.00 -0.76
C ILE A 98 9.70 1.32 -0.17
N TYR A 99 8.98 1.79 0.85
CA TYR A 99 9.22 3.08 1.46
C TYR A 99 8.99 3.07 2.96
N GLU A 100 9.63 4.03 3.62
CA GLU A 100 9.46 4.37 5.02
C GLU A 100 9.15 5.86 5.13
N TYR A 101 8.35 6.22 6.13
CA TYR A 101 8.00 7.59 6.47
C TYR A 101 7.99 7.78 7.98
N ASP A 102 8.87 8.64 8.46
CA ASP A 102 9.15 8.88 9.88
C ASP A 102 8.48 10.15 10.45
N GLY A 103 7.50 10.72 9.74
CA GLY A 103 6.80 11.94 10.16
C GLY A 103 7.34 13.23 9.52
N GLY A 104 8.39 13.14 8.70
CA GLY A 104 8.86 14.27 7.89
C GLY A 104 9.58 13.85 6.62
N GLN A 105 10.25 12.71 6.63
CA GLN A 105 11.10 12.23 5.55
C GLN A 105 10.51 10.97 4.89
N LEU A 106 10.36 11.00 3.57
CA LEU A 106 10.05 9.83 2.77
C LEU A 106 11.34 9.21 2.26
N LYS A 107 11.62 7.96 2.62
CA LYS A 107 12.79 7.20 2.17
C LYS A 107 12.35 5.99 1.36
N PHE A 108 12.98 5.77 0.21
CA PHE A 108 12.79 4.56 -0.58
C PHE A 108 13.90 3.55 -0.28
N THR A 109 13.51 2.30 -0.04
CA THR A 109 14.42 1.19 0.26
C THR A 109 14.21 0.04 -0.73
N LYS A 110 15.11 -0.95 -0.71
CA LYS A 110 15.00 -2.21 -1.48
C LYS A 110 14.56 -3.38 -0.60
N GLN A 111 14.61 -3.23 0.72
CA GLN A 111 14.33 -4.32 1.65
C GLN A 111 12.94 -4.13 2.26
N THR A 112 12.12 -5.18 2.17
CA THR A 112 10.83 -5.22 2.86
C THR A 112 11.06 -5.58 4.33
N ILE A 113 10.20 -5.06 5.21
CA ILE A 113 10.22 -5.42 6.62
C ILE A 113 9.54 -6.77 6.88
N LEU A 114 8.82 -7.28 5.89
CA LEU A 114 8.13 -8.56 5.96
C LEU A 114 9.10 -9.68 5.63
N ASP A 115 9.03 -10.78 6.36
CA ASP A 115 9.84 -11.93 6.03
C ASP A 115 9.33 -12.63 4.74
N LYS A 116 10.12 -13.60 4.25
CA LYS A 116 9.79 -14.34 3.03
C LYS A 116 8.47 -15.12 3.16
N TYR A 117 8.14 -15.61 4.35
CA TYR A 117 6.95 -16.41 4.61
C TYR A 117 5.69 -15.54 4.56
N GLN A 118 5.70 -14.40 5.26
CA GLN A 118 4.66 -13.38 5.22
C GLN A 118 4.44 -12.89 3.78
N MET A 119 5.52 -12.54 3.07
CA MET A 119 5.43 -12.09 1.68
C MET A 119 4.84 -13.16 0.75
N ARG A 120 5.16 -14.44 0.97
CA ARG A 120 4.58 -15.54 0.19
C ARG A 120 3.07 -15.63 0.38
N LEU A 121 2.59 -15.55 1.63
CA LEU A 121 1.15 -15.59 1.93
C LEU A 121 0.41 -14.39 1.33
N ILE A 122 0.99 -13.19 1.41
CA ILE A 122 0.39 -11.98 0.82
C ILE A 122 0.33 -12.07 -0.70
N LYS A 123 1.40 -12.53 -1.36
CA LYS A 123 1.44 -12.69 -2.82
C LYS A 123 0.45 -13.75 -3.31
N ALA A 124 0.23 -14.82 -2.54
CA ALA A 124 -0.80 -15.82 -2.80
C ALA A 124 -2.22 -15.33 -2.42
N TRP A 125 -2.33 -14.19 -1.73
CA TRP A 125 -3.55 -13.67 -1.15
C TRP A 125 -4.25 -14.65 -0.19
N ASP A 126 -3.47 -15.44 0.55
CA ASP A 126 -3.96 -16.41 1.53
C ASP A 126 -4.32 -15.72 2.85
N THR A 127 -5.44 -14.99 2.82
CA THR A 127 -5.90 -14.20 3.98
C THR A 127 -6.33 -15.05 5.17
N SER A 128 -6.67 -16.32 4.94
CA SER A 128 -7.01 -17.27 6.01
C SER A 128 -5.76 -17.61 6.81
N MET A 129 -4.70 -18.04 6.12
CA MET A 129 -3.43 -18.37 6.75
C MET A 129 -2.80 -17.15 7.42
N LEU A 130 -2.85 -15.97 6.80
CA LEU A 130 -2.37 -14.73 7.43
C LEU A 130 -3.02 -14.48 8.79
N LYS A 131 -4.35 -14.63 8.88
CA LYS A 131 -5.08 -14.43 10.14
C LYS A 131 -4.80 -15.53 11.15
N GLN A 132 -4.68 -16.77 10.70
CA GLN A 132 -4.35 -17.91 11.56
C GLN A 132 -2.96 -17.73 12.19
N GLN A 133 -1.94 -17.47 11.36
CA GLN A 133 -0.56 -17.28 11.82
C GLN A 133 -0.43 -16.06 12.74
N ALA A 134 -1.10 -14.95 12.43
CA ALA A 134 -1.15 -13.78 13.30
C ALA A 134 -1.94 -14.00 14.61
N LYS A 135 -2.65 -15.11 14.76
CA LYS A 135 -3.31 -15.51 16.01
C LYS A 135 -2.44 -16.48 16.81
N GLU A 136 -1.84 -17.46 16.15
CA GLU A 136 -1.08 -18.56 16.76
C GLU A 136 0.35 -18.18 17.10
N HIS A 137 1.01 -17.39 16.24
CA HIS A 137 2.44 -17.07 16.33
C HIS A 137 2.67 -15.56 16.47
N ARG A 138 1.81 -14.89 17.24
CA ARG A 138 1.94 -13.46 17.53
C ARG A 138 3.36 -13.18 17.99
N GLY A 139 3.96 -12.13 17.44
CA GLY A 139 5.21 -11.62 17.96
C GLY A 139 5.09 -11.40 19.47
N ILE A 140 6.16 -11.74 20.21
CA ILE A 140 6.24 -11.56 21.67
C ILE A 140 5.86 -10.12 22.05
N GLU A 141 6.17 -9.17 21.16
CA GLU A 141 5.64 -7.82 21.18
C GLU A 141 4.94 -7.53 19.84
N ILE A 142 3.66 -7.18 19.88
CA ILE A 142 2.94 -6.67 18.70
C ILE A 142 3.44 -5.25 18.44
N ARG A 143 4.61 -5.14 17.81
CA ARG A 143 5.23 -3.85 17.49
C ARG A 143 4.61 -3.19 16.27
N THR A 144 3.96 -4.00 15.44
CA THR A 144 3.50 -3.60 14.12
C THR A 144 2.18 -4.26 13.75
N ILE A 145 1.26 -3.44 13.26
CA ILE A 145 -0.01 -3.87 12.64
C ILE A 145 0.10 -3.60 11.15
N PHE A 146 -0.17 -4.62 10.34
CA PHE A 146 -0.18 -4.56 8.90
C PHE A 146 -1.61 -4.48 8.35
N ASN A 147 -1.78 -3.68 7.30
CA ASN A 147 -2.91 -3.67 6.39
C ASN A 147 -2.40 -4.05 5.00
N ALA A 148 -2.68 -5.28 4.56
CA ALA A 148 -2.46 -5.68 3.17
C ALA A 148 -3.73 -5.48 2.36
N MET A 149 -3.56 -4.94 1.16
CA MET A 149 -4.63 -4.63 0.23
C MET A 149 -4.32 -5.19 -1.15
N ARG A 150 -5.33 -5.81 -1.76
CA ARG A 150 -5.34 -6.19 -3.17
C ARG A 150 -6.35 -5.29 -3.87
N CYS A 151 -5.83 -4.34 -4.63
CA CYS A 151 -6.61 -3.35 -5.35
C CYS A 151 -6.68 -3.77 -6.81
N PHE A 152 -7.86 -3.96 -7.37
CA PHE A 152 -8.02 -4.41 -8.76
C PHE A 152 -9.14 -3.66 -9.47
N LYS A 153 -9.04 -3.51 -10.78
CA LYS A 153 -10.11 -2.90 -11.59
C LYS A 153 -11.08 -3.94 -12.11
N LYS A 154 -12.38 -3.63 -12.05
CA LYS A 154 -13.44 -4.33 -12.78
C LYS A 154 -14.38 -3.27 -13.35
N ASN A 155 -14.59 -3.27 -14.66
CA ASN A 155 -15.40 -2.27 -15.38
C ASN A 155 -15.00 -0.83 -15.04
N GLU A 156 -13.70 -0.51 -15.14
CA GLU A 156 -13.10 0.81 -14.80
C GLU A 156 -13.30 1.29 -13.36
N LYS A 157 -13.82 0.44 -12.46
CA LYS A 157 -13.97 0.75 -11.05
C LYS A 157 -12.95 -0.03 -10.24
N TRP A 158 -12.28 0.65 -9.31
CA TRP A 158 -11.40 0.02 -8.33
C TRP A 158 -12.21 -0.80 -7.32
N TYR A 159 -11.73 -1.98 -6.98
CA TYR A 159 -12.19 -2.83 -5.88
C TYR A 159 -10.98 -3.08 -4.98
N ILE A 160 -11.23 -3.21 -3.68
CA ILE A 160 -10.17 -3.31 -2.68
C ILE A 160 -10.56 -4.42 -1.72
N ASP A 161 -9.80 -5.51 -1.75
CA ASP A 161 -9.82 -6.51 -0.70
C ASP A 161 -8.78 -6.12 0.34
N THR A 162 -9.10 -6.26 1.63
CA THR A 162 -8.20 -5.91 2.73
C THR A 162 -8.09 -7.06 3.74
N VAL A 163 -6.89 -7.27 4.26
CA VAL A 163 -6.62 -8.11 5.41
C VAL A 163 -5.72 -7.37 6.40
N TYR A 164 -6.15 -7.38 7.66
CA TYR A 164 -5.39 -6.85 8.77
C TYR A 164 -4.79 -8.01 9.57
N PHE A 165 -3.53 -7.88 9.94
CA PHE A 165 -2.83 -8.85 10.75
C PHE A 165 -1.73 -8.18 11.57
N ASN A 166 -1.49 -8.72 12.77
CA ASN A 166 -0.35 -8.34 13.58
C ASN A 166 0.90 -9.03 13.02
N ASP A 167 2.06 -8.45 13.28
CA ASP A 167 3.32 -9.14 13.00
C ASP A 167 3.39 -10.52 13.69
N PHE A 168 3.99 -11.49 13.00
CA PHE A 168 4.11 -12.87 13.42
C PHE A 168 5.37 -13.51 12.85
N PHE A 169 5.91 -14.50 13.56
CA PHE A 169 7.11 -15.21 13.11
C PHE A 169 6.76 -16.40 12.21
N ASP A 170 7.68 -16.74 11.30
CA ASP A 170 7.63 -18.01 10.57
C ASP A 170 7.79 -19.19 11.56
N PRO A 171 6.82 -20.11 11.65
CA PRO A 171 6.88 -21.25 12.55
C PRO A 171 8.08 -22.18 12.29
N LYS A 172 8.65 -22.20 11.07
CA LYS A 172 9.85 -22.99 10.77
C LYS A 172 11.15 -22.39 11.32
N ASN A 173 11.14 -21.10 11.66
CA ASN A 173 12.33 -20.40 12.19
C ASN A 173 12.32 -20.29 13.73
N LEU A 174 11.32 -20.87 14.40
CA LEU A 174 11.22 -20.86 15.87
C LEU A 174 12.34 -21.68 16.53
N GLU A 175 12.73 -22.80 15.94
CA GLU A 175 13.78 -23.68 16.49
C GLU A 175 15.17 -23.01 16.50
N GLN A 176 15.47 -22.16 15.52
CA GLN A 176 16.78 -21.49 15.41
C GLN A 176 16.97 -20.35 16.41
N ARG A 177 15.90 -19.75 16.95
CA ARG A 177 16.02 -18.64 17.91
C ARG A 177 16.06 -19.10 19.37
N ILE A 178 15.48 -20.26 19.69
CA ILE A 178 15.52 -20.83 21.05
C ILE A 178 16.92 -21.39 21.37
N ILE A 179 17.70 -21.79 20.37
CA ILE A 179 19.06 -22.33 20.55
C ILE A 179 20.11 -21.22 20.70
N THR A 180 19.78 -19.96 20.38
CA THR A 180 20.75 -18.85 20.32
C THR A 180 20.52 -17.75 21.36
N GLN A 181 19.68 -17.98 22.37
CA GLN A 181 19.54 -17.14 23.58
C GLN A 181 20.10 -17.88 24.79
#